data_AF-A0A0C9ZE88-F1
#
_entry.id   AF-A0A0C9ZE88-F1
#
_cell.length_a   1.000
_cell.length_b   1.000
_cell.length_c   1.000
_cell.angle_alpha   90.00
_cell.angle_beta   90.00
_cell.angle_gamma   90.00
#
_symmetry.space_group_name_H-M   'P 1'
#
loop_
_entity.id
_entity.type
_entity.pdbx_description
1 polymer ?
#
loop_
_entity_poly.entity_id
_entity_poly.type
_entity_poly.pdbx_seq_one_letter_code
_entity_poly.pdbx_strand_id
1 'polypeptide(L)'
;MTKLPTLSSYLHAMQDLLAFILRIPPVDPSTPLRTTFLLRLTGDVMNSVTGYPPDMADFRQLLDFMDDLDQAWVAVLRSQVWGPDEGEGVDLIIPVDLMQSGTTIQSASVSQTERTRLRSLLLTGTAGLEEWLAGSTP
;
A
#
# COMPACT_ATOMS: atom_id res chain seq x y z
N MET A 1 -15.21 19.03 -4.41
CA MET A 1 -13.85 19.11 -3.84
C MET A 1 -13.96 18.82 -2.35
N THR A 2 -13.91 17.56 -1.94
CA THR A 2 -13.72 17.20 -0.53
C THR A 2 -12.24 17.45 -0.21
N LYS A 3 -11.93 18.62 0.36
CA LYS A 3 -10.56 18.94 0.79
C LYS A 3 -10.32 18.20 2.10
N LEU A 4 -9.33 17.32 2.13
CA LEU A 4 -8.78 16.73 3.35
C LEU A 4 -7.82 17.79 3.92
N PRO A 5 -8.19 18.54 4.96
CA PRO A 5 -7.49 19.77 5.32
C PRO A 5 -6.21 19.54 6.11
N THR A 6 -6.07 18.38 6.76
CA THR A 6 -4.93 18.04 7.62
C THR A 6 -4.26 16.75 7.17
N LEU A 7 -2.98 16.59 7.49
CA LEU A 7 -2.24 15.36 7.23
C LEU A 7 -2.94 14.17 7.90
N SER A 8 -3.36 14.31 9.15
CA SER A 8 -4.13 13.26 9.83
C SER A 8 -5.42 12.86 9.09
N SER A 9 -6.22 13.81 8.62
CA SER A 9 -7.45 13.50 7.87
C SER A 9 -7.16 12.81 6.53
N TYR A 10 -6.04 13.19 5.91
CA TYR A 10 -5.56 12.57 4.68
C TYR A 10 -5.10 11.14 4.91
N LEU A 11 -4.26 10.91 5.91
CA LEU A 11 -3.75 9.58 6.25
C LEU A 11 -4.87 8.62 6.64
N HIS A 12 -5.88 9.06 7.40
CA HIS A 12 -7.07 8.24 7.67
C HIS A 12 -7.77 7.82 6.37
N ALA A 13 -8.00 8.75 5.45
CA ALA A 13 -8.62 8.41 4.16
C ALA A 13 -7.75 7.46 3.33
N MET A 14 -6.43 7.60 3.37
CA MET A 14 -5.50 6.70 2.69
C MET A 14 -5.45 5.32 3.35
N GLN A 15 -5.59 5.24 4.68
CA GLN A 15 -5.70 3.99 5.44
C GLN A 15 -6.95 3.20 5.01
N ASP A 16 -8.10 3.89 4.90
CA ASP A 16 -9.34 3.28 4.42
C ASP A 16 -9.20 2.74 2.99
N LEU A 17 -8.51 3.48 2.12
CA LEU A 17 -8.21 3.04 0.76
C LEU A 17 -7.24 1.85 0.75
N LEU A 18 -6.21 1.86 1.59
CA LEU A 18 -5.26 0.76 1.74
C LEU A 18 -6.00 -0.51 2.16
N ALA A 19 -6.82 -0.44 3.19
CA ALA A 19 -7.64 -1.53 3.67
C ALA A 19 -8.58 -2.06 2.58
N PHE A 20 -9.19 -1.17 1.78
CA PHE A 20 -10.02 -1.56 0.64
C PHE A 20 -9.21 -2.30 -0.43
N ILE A 21 -8.03 -1.79 -0.81
CA ILE A 21 -7.15 -2.42 -1.81
C ILE A 21 -6.70 -3.81 -1.34
N LEU A 22 -6.39 -3.97 -0.06
CA LEU A 22 -5.91 -5.21 0.53
C LEU A 22 -6.98 -6.30 0.61
N ARG A 23 -8.26 -5.95 0.51
CA ARG A 23 -9.38 -6.90 0.38
C ARG A 23 -9.50 -7.51 -1.03
N ILE A 24 -8.79 -6.97 -2.02
CA ILE A 24 -8.77 -7.56 -3.37
C ILE A 24 -8.03 -8.91 -3.29
N PRO A 25 -8.63 -10.01 -3.77
CA PRO A 25 -8.00 -11.33 -3.66
C PRO A 25 -6.65 -11.41 -4.39
N PRO A 26 -5.62 -12.05 -3.81
CA PRO A 26 -4.34 -12.35 -4.48
C PRO A 26 -4.45 -13.55 -5.44
N VAL A 27 -5.57 -13.66 -6.14
CA VAL A 27 -5.82 -14.70 -7.13
C VAL A 27 -6.36 -14.07 -8.40
N ASP A 28 -6.02 -14.68 -9.54
CA ASP A 28 -6.42 -14.19 -10.84
C ASP A 28 -7.94 -14.35 -11.03
N PRO A 29 -8.59 -13.41 -11.73
CA PRO A 29 -8.01 -12.32 -12.53
C PRO A 29 -7.74 -11.01 -11.77
N SER A 30 -7.93 -10.97 -10.44
CA SER A 30 -7.89 -9.72 -9.67
C SER A 30 -6.50 -9.26 -9.23
N THR A 31 -5.48 -10.13 -9.32
CA THR A 31 -4.10 -9.81 -8.90
C THR A 31 -3.53 -8.53 -9.53
N PRO A 32 -3.64 -8.29 -10.86
CA PRO A 32 -3.11 -7.07 -11.47
C PRO A 32 -3.80 -5.80 -10.98
N LEU A 33 -5.10 -5.90 -10.64
CA LEU A 33 -5.88 -4.78 -10.12
C LEU A 33 -5.37 -4.36 -8.73
N ARG A 34 -5.12 -5.34 -7.85
CA ARG A 34 -4.54 -5.09 -6.52
C ARG A 34 -3.19 -4.37 -6.63
N THR A 35 -2.29 -4.88 -7.46
CA THR A 35 -0.97 -4.27 -7.71
C THR A 35 -1.10 -2.85 -8.25
N THR A 36 -1.96 -2.63 -9.24
CA THR A 36 -2.15 -1.33 -9.87
C THR A 36 -2.66 -0.28 -8.88
N PHE A 37 -3.64 -0.64 -8.05
CA PHE A 37 -4.14 0.30 -7.04
C PHE A 37 -3.12 0.57 -5.94
N LEU A 38 -2.36 -0.43 -5.50
CA LEU A 38 -1.33 -0.21 -4.49
C LEU A 38 -0.19 0.68 -5.02
N LEU A 39 0.22 0.50 -6.29
CA LEU A 39 1.16 1.41 -6.98
C LEU A 39 0.64 2.84 -6.99
N ARG A 40 -0.66 3.02 -7.29
CA ARG A 40 -1.28 4.34 -7.33
C ARG A 40 -1.33 4.99 -5.96
N LEU A 41 -1.80 4.26 -4.95
CA LEU A 41 -1.86 4.75 -3.57
C LEU A 41 -0.47 5.15 -3.08
N THR A 42 0.55 4.31 -3.33
CA THR A 42 1.95 4.61 -2.98
C THR A 42 2.38 5.92 -3.63
N GLY A 43 2.14 6.08 -4.94
CA GLY A 43 2.49 7.32 -5.63
C GLY A 43 1.75 8.54 -5.09
N ASP A 44 0.46 8.41 -4.79
CA ASP A 44 -0.35 9.51 -4.26
C ASP A 44 0.15 9.95 -2.86
N VAL A 45 0.40 8.99 -1.96
CA VAL A 45 0.91 9.28 -0.60
C VAL A 45 2.29 9.94 -0.65
N MET A 46 3.24 9.33 -1.37
CA MET A 46 4.61 9.83 -1.44
C MET A 46 4.71 11.26 -2.00
N ASN A 47 3.74 11.69 -2.81
CA ASN A 47 3.69 13.04 -3.37
C ASN A 47 2.81 14.02 -2.59
N SER A 48 1.79 13.55 -1.86
CA SER A 48 0.80 14.44 -1.23
C SER A 48 1.17 14.83 0.20
N VAL A 49 1.90 13.98 0.92
CA VAL A 49 2.28 14.21 2.33
C VAL A 49 3.05 15.52 2.49
N THR A 50 3.98 15.81 1.58
CA THR A 50 4.82 17.02 1.61
C THR A 50 4.04 18.32 1.38
N GLY A 51 2.79 18.23 0.93
CA GLY A 51 1.89 19.38 0.78
C GLY A 51 1.24 19.84 2.09
N TYR A 52 1.37 19.08 3.18
CA TYR A 52 0.84 19.44 4.49
C TYR A 52 1.93 20.09 5.35
N PRO A 53 1.55 21.00 6.27
CA PRO A 53 2.50 21.55 7.23
C PRO A 53 3.03 20.43 8.13
N PRO A 54 4.33 20.41 8.42
CA PRO A 54 4.90 19.42 9.31
C PRO A 54 4.46 19.67 10.75
N ASP A 55 3.79 18.68 11.34
CA ASP A 55 3.45 18.63 12.75
C ASP A 55 3.99 17.32 13.34
N MET A 56 4.72 17.44 14.45
CA MET A 56 5.29 16.29 15.17
C MET A 56 4.21 15.33 15.67
N ALA A 57 2.99 15.81 15.97
CA ALA A 57 1.88 14.95 16.36
C ALA A 57 1.43 14.03 15.21
N ASP A 58 1.42 14.53 13.98
CA ASP A 58 1.00 13.79 12.79
C ASP A 58 2.13 12.89 12.23
N PHE A 59 3.39 13.14 12.62
CA PHE A 59 4.53 12.34 12.18
C PHE A 59 4.46 10.88 12.63
N ARG A 60 3.98 10.63 13.87
CA ARG A 60 3.80 9.26 14.35
C ARG A 60 2.79 8.51 13.50
N GLN A 61 1.68 9.16 13.17
CA GLN A 61 0.65 8.58 12.31
C GLN A 61 1.17 8.30 10.90
N LEU A 62 2.00 9.18 10.36
CA LEU A 62 2.65 8.96 9.07
C LEU A 62 3.57 7.73 9.09
N LEU A 63 4.37 7.58 10.15
CA LEU A 63 5.25 6.41 10.30
C LEU A 63 4.47 5.11 10.44
N ASP A 64 3.42 5.10 11.27
CA ASP A 64 2.57 3.93 11.44
C ASP A 64 1.90 3.57 10.09
N PHE A 65 1.41 4.56 9.33
CA PHE A 65 0.89 4.35 7.96
C PHE A 65 1.95 3.80 7.00
N MET A 66 3.19 4.29 7.06
CA MET A 66 4.28 3.82 6.19
C MET A 66 4.66 2.37 6.48
N ASP A 67 4.60 1.94 7.73
CA ASP A 67 4.84 0.55 8.14
C ASP A 67 3.73 -0.36 7.56
N ASP A 68 2.47 0.04 7.69
CA ASP A 68 1.33 -0.66 7.09
C ASP A 68 1.45 -0.75 5.55
N LEU A 69 1.92 0.33 4.91
CA LEU A 69 2.14 0.36 3.46
C LEU A 69 3.28 -0.59 3.03
N ASP A 70 4.35 -0.71 3.83
CA ASP A 70 5.44 -1.66 3.57
C ASP A 70 4.94 -3.10 3.70
N GLN A 71 4.23 -3.43 4.78
CA GLN A 71 3.63 -4.75 4.98
C GLN A 71 2.63 -5.10 3.87
N ALA A 72 1.84 -4.12 3.42
CA ALA A 72 0.96 -4.28 2.26
C ALA A 72 1.71 -4.68 0.99
N TRP A 73 2.88 -4.06 0.74
CA TRP A 73 3.75 -4.43 -0.38
C TRP A 73 4.34 -5.83 -0.22
N VAL A 74 4.77 -6.20 0.99
CA VAL A 74 5.23 -7.57 1.29
C VAL A 74 4.14 -8.58 0.94
N ALA A 75 2.91 -8.36 1.40
CA ALA A 75 1.77 -9.23 1.15
C ALA A 75 1.46 -9.34 -0.36
N VAL A 76 1.47 -8.23 -1.10
CA VAL A 76 1.24 -8.23 -2.55
C VAL A 76 2.35 -8.97 -3.31
N LEU A 77 3.61 -8.71 -2.99
CA LEU A 77 4.75 -9.34 -3.65
C LEU A 77 4.79 -10.86 -3.42
N ARG A 78 4.27 -11.32 -2.29
CA ARG A 78 4.16 -12.74 -1.92
C ARG A 78 2.84 -13.39 -2.33
N SER A 79 1.91 -12.67 -2.96
CA SER A 79 0.57 -13.18 -3.30
C SER A 79 -0.20 -13.69 -2.07
N GLN A 80 -0.07 -12.99 -0.94
CA GLN A 80 -0.70 -13.33 0.32
C GLN A 80 -2.03 -12.57 0.50
N VAL A 81 -2.94 -13.16 1.28
CA VAL A 81 -4.12 -12.43 1.76
C VAL A 81 -3.71 -11.50 2.90
N TRP A 82 -4.44 -10.41 3.08
CA TRP A 82 -4.19 -9.51 4.20
C TRP A 82 -4.89 -10.01 5.46
N GLY A 83 -4.14 -10.20 6.54
CA GLY A 83 -4.66 -10.42 7.89
C GLY A 83 -4.85 -9.08 8.59
N PRO A 84 -6.08 -8.53 8.67
CA PRO A 84 -6.31 -7.19 9.22
C PRO A 84 -6.04 -7.12 10.73
N ASP A 85 -6.12 -8.25 11.43
CA ASP A 85 -5.87 -8.32 12.88
C ASP A 85 -4.37 -8.34 13.19
N GLU A 86 -3.55 -8.95 12.32
CA GLU A 86 -2.10 -9.00 12.48
C GLU A 86 -1.35 -7.84 11.81
N GLY A 87 -1.97 -7.18 10.81
CA GLY A 87 -1.29 -6.16 10.00
C GLY A 87 -0.25 -6.74 9.04
N GLU A 88 -0.39 -8.02 8.67
CA GLU A 88 0.59 -8.74 7.86
C GLU A 88 -0.07 -9.61 6.76
N GLY A 89 0.76 -10.05 5.81
CA GLY A 89 0.37 -11.01 4.78
C GLY A 89 0.32 -12.43 5.32
N VAL A 90 -0.81 -13.12 5.13
CA VAL A 90 -1.02 -14.52 5.51
C VAL A 90 -1.18 -15.40 4.27
N ASP A 91 -0.67 -16.62 4.33
CA ASP A 91 -0.79 -17.57 3.23
C ASP A 91 -2.25 -18.01 3.04
N LEU A 92 -2.72 -17.98 1.79
CA LEU A 92 -4.05 -18.45 1.44
C LEU A 92 -4.05 -19.99 1.38
N ILE A 93 -4.61 -20.61 2.41
CA ILE A 93 -4.78 -22.07 2.45
C ILE A 93 -6.13 -22.44 1.85
N ILE A 94 -6.11 -23.22 0.78
CA ILE A 94 -7.32 -23.69 0.09
C ILE A 94 -7.44 -25.20 0.30
N PRO A 95 -8.46 -25.67 1.05
CA PRO A 95 -8.70 -27.09 1.24
C PRO A 95 -8.90 -27.80 -0.10
N VAL A 96 -8.19 -28.92 -0.30
CA VAL A 96 -8.23 -29.70 -1.55
C VAL A 96 -9.65 -30.18 -1.86
N ASP A 97 -10.44 -30.47 -0.84
CA ASP A 97 -11.83 -30.95 -0.97
C ASP A 97 -12.78 -29.91 -1.58
N LEU A 98 -12.41 -28.62 -1.53
CA LEU A 98 -13.17 -27.52 -2.12
C LEU A 98 -12.72 -27.21 -3.56
N MET A 99 -11.61 -27.80 -4.03
CA MET A 99 -11.18 -27.64 -5.41
C MET A 99 -12.07 -28.49 -6.32
N GLN A 100 -12.91 -27.83 -7.12
CA GLN A 100 -13.63 -28.51 -8.19
C GLN A 100 -12.61 -29.02 -9.22
N SER A 101 -12.79 -30.27 -9.68
CA SER A 101 -11.95 -30.86 -10.72
C SER A 101 -11.87 -29.95 -11.95
N GLY A 102 -10.70 -29.35 -12.19
CA GLY A 102 -10.45 -28.46 -13.33
C GLY A 102 -10.23 -26.98 -12.98
N THR A 103 -10.47 -26.54 -11.73
CA THR A 103 -10.17 -25.17 -11.31
C THR A 103 -8.68 -25.01 -11.02
N THR A 104 -7.96 -24.30 -11.90
CA THR A 104 -6.56 -23.93 -11.65
C THR A 104 -6.52 -22.59 -10.93
N ILE A 105 -5.96 -22.58 -9.73
CA ILE A 105 -5.79 -21.35 -8.95
C ILE A 105 -4.45 -20.74 -9.36
N GLN A 106 -4.48 -19.53 -9.90
CA GLN A 106 -3.31 -18.81 -10.39
C GLN A 106 -3.22 -17.45 -9.71
N SER A 107 -2.01 -16.97 -9.53
CA SER A 107 -1.72 -15.60 -9.11
C SER A 107 -0.64 -15.06 -10.04
N ALA A 108 -0.96 -14.00 -10.78
CA ALA A 108 0.01 -13.30 -11.59
C ALA A 108 1.04 -12.59 -10.69
N SER A 109 2.32 -12.96 -10.84
CA SER A 109 3.40 -12.25 -10.15
C SER A 109 3.51 -10.81 -10.65
N VAL A 110 3.86 -9.88 -9.74
CA VAL A 110 4.18 -8.49 -10.11
C VAL A 110 5.28 -8.45 -11.17
N SER A 111 4.99 -7.80 -12.30
CA SER A 111 5.87 -7.71 -13.46
C SER A 111 7.11 -6.86 -13.20
N GLN A 112 8.13 -7.01 -14.05
CA GLN A 112 9.36 -6.21 -13.95
C GLN A 112 9.10 -4.70 -14.13
N THR A 113 8.12 -4.33 -14.96
CA THR A 113 7.73 -2.93 -15.18
C THR A 113 7.10 -2.36 -13.92
N GLU A 114 6.19 -3.09 -13.27
CA GLU A 114 5.57 -2.66 -12.00
C GLU A 114 6.60 -2.55 -10.88
N ARG A 115 7.56 -3.48 -10.79
CA ARG A 115 8.68 -3.39 -9.83
C ARG A 115 9.56 -2.18 -10.08
N THR A 116 9.87 -1.90 -11.34
CA THR A 116 10.64 -0.69 -11.72
C THR A 116 9.88 0.57 -11.34
N ARG A 117 8.56 0.61 -11.57
CA ARG A 117 7.70 1.73 -11.18
C ARG A 117 7.67 1.93 -9.68
N LEU A 118 7.49 0.87 -8.89
CA LEU A 118 7.53 0.94 -7.43
C LEU A 118 8.86 1.53 -6.94
N ARG A 119 9.99 1.03 -7.44
CA ARG A 119 11.32 1.57 -7.08
C ARG A 119 11.44 3.05 -7.39
N SER A 120 10.95 3.50 -8.55
CA SER A 120 10.99 4.91 -8.93
C SER A 120 10.14 5.78 -8.00
N LEU A 121 8.97 5.30 -7.58
CA LEU A 121 8.10 6.00 -6.64
C LEU A 121 8.76 6.14 -5.27
N LEU A 122 9.36 5.07 -4.75
CA LEU A 122 10.06 5.08 -3.46
C LEU A 122 11.27 6.02 -3.49
N LEU A 123 12.15 5.91 -4.49
CA LEU A 123 13.34 6.76 -4.58
C LEU A 123 13.00 8.25 -4.64
N THR A 124 12.05 8.63 -5.51
CA THR A 124 11.64 10.03 -5.66
C THR A 124 10.91 10.52 -4.43
N GLY A 125 10.01 9.70 -3.88
CA GLY A 125 9.21 10.05 -2.72
C GLY A 125 10.04 10.21 -1.45
N THR A 126 10.99 9.31 -1.18
CA THR A 126 11.87 9.40 -0.03
C THR A 126 12.69 10.68 -0.06
N ALA A 127 13.25 11.06 -1.21
CA ALA A 127 13.98 12.32 -1.35
C ALA A 127 13.09 13.54 -1.02
N GLY A 128 11.84 13.54 -1.50
CA GLY A 128 10.88 14.60 -1.18
C GLY A 128 10.48 14.66 0.30
N LEU A 129 10.31 13.50 0.95
CA LEU A 129 10.02 13.43 2.38
C LEU A 129 11.21 13.88 3.24
N GLU A 130 12.44 13.53 2.86
CA GLU A 130 13.66 13.98 3.54
C GLU A 130 13.81 15.51 3.48
N GLU A 131 13.57 16.12 2.31
CA GLU A 131 13.58 17.57 2.16
C GLU A 131 12.49 18.24 3.00
N TRP A 132 11.28 17.68 2.98
CA TRP A 132 10.15 18.16 3.79
C TRP A 132 10.47 18.11 5.28
N LEU A 133 11.06 17.01 5.77
CA LEU A 133 11.49 16.87 7.16
C LEU A 133 12.63 17.83 7.52
N ALA A 134 13.60 18.04 6.63
CA ALA A 134 14.68 19.00 6.86
C ALA A 134 14.17 20.45 6.94
N GLY A 135 13.17 20.81 6.13
CA GLY A 135 12.50 22.10 6.18
C GLY A 135 11.56 22.28 7.40
N SER A 136 11.30 21.21 8.14
CA SER A 136 10.49 21.21 9.37
C SER A 136 11.29 21.60 10.62
N THR A 137 12.62 21.72 10.49
CA THR A 137 13.51 22.12 11.57
C THR A 137 13.48 23.66 11.72
N PRO A 138 13.15 24.22 12.91
CA PRO A 138 13.11 25.67 13.11
C PRO A 138 14.48 26.35 13.01
#